data_AF-A0A2B2FKA7-F1
#
_entry.id   AF-A0A2B2FKA7-F1
#
_cell.length_a   1.000
_cell.length_b   1.000
_cell.length_c   1.000
_cell.angle_alpha   90.00
_cell.angle_beta   90.00
_cell.angle_gamma   90.00
#
_symmetry.space_group_name_H-M   'P 1'
#
loop_
_entity.id
_entity.type
_entity.pdbx_description
1 polymer ?
#
loop_
_entity_poly.entity_id
_entity_poly.type
_entity_poly.pdbx_seq_one_letter_code
_entity_poly.pdbx_strand_id
1 'polypeptide(L)'
;MPKLTIEGAGTFDVTEGTKLVLAIEDHGVHILHRCGGKARCTTCRVEIIAGDFLEASANEKNAITEKGIEDHLRLSCQMRVHKDIVVRPVLTVENSGLDAGPRPAE
;
A
#
# COMPACT_ATOMS: atom_id res chain seq x y z
N MET A 1 8.78 -7.47 15.54
CA MET A 1 8.22 -6.28 14.87
C MET A 1 9.03 -6.06 13.60
N PRO A 2 8.47 -6.36 12.42
CA PRO A 2 9.10 -6.01 11.15
C PRO A 2 9.27 -4.50 10.99
N LYS A 3 10.26 -4.09 10.21
CA LYS A 3 10.53 -2.70 9.85
C LYS A 3 9.90 -2.33 8.52
N LEU A 4 9.04 -1.31 8.52
CA LEU A 4 8.53 -0.67 7.31
C LEU A 4 9.35 0.59 7.05
N THR A 5 10.05 0.64 5.93
CA THR A 5 10.67 1.87 5.42
C THR A 5 9.80 2.45 4.32
N ILE A 6 9.39 3.69 4.49
CA ILE A 6 8.58 4.43 3.52
C ILE A 6 9.48 5.52 2.94
N GLU A 7 9.70 5.48 1.64
CA GLU A 7 10.54 6.46 0.95
C GLU A 7 10.03 7.88 1.20
N GLY A 8 10.92 8.76 1.69
CA GLY A 8 10.59 10.15 2.02
C GLY A 8 9.99 10.38 3.42
N ALA A 9 9.60 9.34 4.16
CA ALA A 9 9.02 9.48 5.50
C ALA A 9 9.88 8.87 6.62
N GLY A 10 10.59 7.76 6.35
CA GLY A 10 11.50 7.14 7.30
C GLY A 10 11.25 5.64 7.52
N THR A 11 11.82 5.10 8.60
CA THR A 11 11.71 3.69 8.98
C THR A 11 10.99 3.56 10.31
N PHE A 12 10.00 2.66 10.35
CA PHE A 12 9.11 2.48 11.49
C PHE A 12 9.01 1.01 11.86
N ASP A 13 8.85 0.73 13.15
CA ASP A 13 8.53 -0.62 13.60
C ASP A 13 7.02 -0.83 13.56
N VAL A 14 6.59 -1.92 12.90
CA VAL A 14 5.18 -2.23 12.66
C VAL A 14 4.84 -3.57 13.29
N THR A 15 3.61 -3.70 13.79
CA THR A 15 3.08 -4.99 14.26
C THR A 15 3.00 -5.96 13.09
N GLU A 16 3.45 -7.19 13.30
CA GLU A 16 3.38 -8.21 12.27
C GLU A 16 1.92 -8.51 11.90
N GLY A 17 1.64 -8.68 10.60
CA GLY A 17 0.29 -8.92 10.08
C GLY A 17 -0.52 -7.65 9.84
N THR A 18 -0.03 -6.47 10.25
CA THR A 18 -0.68 -5.19 9.94
C THR A 18 -0.77 -5.01 8.43
N LYS A 19 -1.93 -4.53 7.98
CA LYS A 19 -2.18 -4.22 6.57
C LYS A 19 -1.27 -3.07 6.14
N LEU A 20 -0.53 -3.23 5.03
CA LEU A 20 0.50 -2.27 4.64
C LEU A 20 -0.05 -0.86 4.45
N VAL A 21 -1.25 -0.72 3.86
CA VAL A 21 -1.90 0.60 3.69
C VAL A 21 -2.16 1.31 5.03
N LEU A 22 -2.51 0.57 6.08
CA LEU A 22 -2.78 1.14 7.40
C LEU A 22 -1.48 1.54 8.08
N ALA A 23 -0.44 0.71 7.98
CA ALA A 23 0.88 1.04 8.49
C ALA A 23 1.44 2.32 7.83
N ILE A 24 1.27 2.48 6.51
CA ILE A 24 1.68 3.68 5.79
C ILE A 24 0.91 4.91 6.28
N GLU A 25 -0.42 4.79 6.40
CA GLU A 25 -1.29 5.88 6.85
C GLU A 25 -1.00 6.30 8.31
N ASP A 26 -0.80 5.33 9.20
CA ASP A 26 -0.56 5.56 10.64
C ASP A 26 0.81 6.19 10.92
N HIS A 27 1.73 6.10 9.96
CA HIS A 27 3.03 6.78 10.01
C HIS A 27 3.04 8.12 9.23
N GLY A 28 1.86 8.68 8.98
CA GLY A 28 1.71 10.06 8.50
C GLY A 28 1.84 10.22 6.99
N VAL A 29 1.82 9.14 6.22
CA VAL A 29 1.79 9.20 4.76
C VAL A 29 0.37 8.96 4.28
N HIS A 30 -0.28 10.00 3.77
CA HIS A 30 -1.68 9.99 3.35
C HIS A 30 -1.88 9.30 2.00
N ILE A 31 -1.51 8.02 1.91
CA ILE A 31 -1.71 7.18 0.75
C ILE A 31 -3.21 7.04 0.44
N LEU A 32 -3.58 7.12 -0.83
CA LEU A 32 -4.99 7.02 -1.22
C LEU A 32 -5.52 5.59 -1.07
N HIS A 33 -6.76 5.43 -0.64
CA HIS A 33 -7.43 4.13 -0.49
C HIS A 33 -8.92 4.21 -0.80
N ARG A 34 -9.29 4.94 -1.87
CA ARG A 34 -10.66 5.37 -2.20
C ARG A 34 -11.77 4.32 -2.22
N CYS A 35 -11.46 3.04 -2.35
CA CYS A 35 -12.45 1.96 -2.29
C CYS A 35 -12.61 1.32 -0.90
N GLY A 36 -11.91 1.82 0.13
CA GLY A 36 -11.87 1.22 1.46
C GLY A 36 -11.14 -0.11 1.52
N GLY A 37 -10.13 -0.29 0.66
CA GLY A 37 -9.31 -1.52 0.64
C GLY A 37 -10.00 -2.76 0.05
N LYS A 38 -10.90 -2.58 -0.92
CA LYS A 38 -11.68 -3.64 -1.58
C LYS A 38 -11.11 -4.13 -2.92
N ALA A 39 -9.85 -3.80 -3.23
CA ALA A 39 -9.21 -4.11 -4.52
C ALA A 39 -10.02 -3.65 -5.76
N ARG A 40 -10.51 -2.40 -5.78
CA ARG A 40 -11.29 -1.85 -6.93
C ARG A 40 -10.71 -0.59 -7.57
N CYS A 41 -10.08 0.28 -6.76
CA CYS A 41 -9.68 1.62 -7.21
C CYS A 41 -8.22 1.78 -7.65
N THR A 42 -7.35 0.85 -7.26
CA THR A 42 -5.88 0.88 -7.48
C THR A 42 -5.15 2.15 -7.01
N THR A 43 -5.78 2.99 -6.18
CA THR A 43 -5.16 4.22 -5.68
C THR A 43 -4.15 3.96 -4.56
N CYS A 44 -4.28 2.84 -3.84
CA CYS A 44 -3.35 2.45 -2.76
C CYS A 44 -2.06 1.80 -3.29
N ARG A 45 -1.70 2.08 -4.54
CA ARG A 45 -0.60 1.39 -5.20
C ARG A 45 0.74 1.87 -4.65
N VAL A 46 1.64 0.93 -4.43
CA VAL A 46 3.00 1.13 -3.96
C VAL A 46 3.97 0.45 -4.89
N GLU A 47 5.14 1.03 -5.07
CA GLU A 47 6.29 0.35 -5.62
C GLU A 47 7.04 -0.33 -4.47
N ILE A 48 7.46 -1.58 -4.66
CA ILE A 48 8.31 -2.25 -3.69
C ILE A 48 9.77 -2.06 -4.09
N ILE A 49 10.52 -1.36 -3.25
CA ILE A 49 11.94 -1.06 -3.49
C ILE A 49 12.81 -2.22 -3.00
N ALA A 50 12.48 -2.79 -1.84
CA ALA A 50 13.20 -3.93 -1.26
C ALA A 50 12.31 -4.72 -0.29
N GLY A 51 12.67 -5.99 -0.08
CA GLY A 51 11.98 -6.92 0.81
C GLY A 51 11.12 -7.93 0.06
N ASP A 52 10.85 -9.05 0.71
CA ASP A 52 10.04 -10.14 0.17
C ASP A 52 8.58 -9.95 0.58
N PHE A 53 7.68 -10.28 -0.35
CA PHE A 53 6.24 -10.24 -0.12
C PHE A 53 5.56 -11.40 -0.82
N LEU A 54 4.40 -11.77 -0.31
CA LEU A 54 3.58 -12.82 -0.90
C LEU A 54 3.11 -12.41 -2.30
N GLU A 55 2.84 -13.41 -3.13
CA GLU A 55 2.26 -13.18 -4.45
C GLU A 55 0.97 -12.36 -4.39
N ALA A 56 0.72 -11.58 -5.44
CA ALA A 56 -0.52 -10.83 -5.57
C ALA A 56 -1.73 -11.78 -5.60
N SER A 57 -2.75 -11.42 -4.81
CA SER A 57 -4.02 -12.15 -4.81
C SER A 57 -4.71 -12.04 -6.18
N ALA A 58 -5.64 -12.95 -6.48
CA ALA A 58 -6.42 -12.87 -7.73
C ALA A 58 -7.16 -11.53 -7.87
N ASN A 59 -7.74 -11.02 -6.78
CA ASN A 59 -8.44 -9.74 -6.77
C ASN A 59 -7.49 -8.57 -7.06
N GLU A 60 -6.28 -8.60 -6.50
CA GLU A 60 -5.24 -7.60 -6.76
C GLU A 60 -4.81 -7.63 -8.23
N LYS A 61 -4.49 -8.81 -8.76
CA LYS A 61 -4.10 -9.01 -10.17
C LYS A 61 -5.19 -8.50 -11.12
N ASN A 62 -6.44 -8.90 -10.89
CA ASN A 62 -7.58 -8.46 -11.72
C ASN A 62 -7.72 -6.94 -11.71
N ALA A 63 -7.66 -6.29 -10.54
CA ALA A 63 -7.79 -4.85 -10.43
C ALA A 63 -6.65 -4.09 -11.12
N ILE A 64 -5.41 -4.59 -11.04
CA ILE A 64 -4.24 -4.02 -11.74
C ILE A 64 -4.44 -4.12 -13.25
N THR A 65 -4.79 -5.30 -13.75
CA THR A 65 -5.02 -5.55 -15.18
C THR A 65 -6.17 -4.71 -15.73
N GLU A 66 -7.33 -4.71 -15.06
CA GLU A 66 -8.51 -3.93 -15.48
C GLU A 66 -8.24 -2.42 -15.55
N LYS A 67 -7.30 -1.91 -14.74
CA LYS A 67 -6.94 -0.48 -14.70
C LYS A 67 -5.70 -0.14 -15.50
N GLY A 68 -5.06 -1.12 -16.17
CA GLY A 68 -3.85 -0.91 -16.94
C GLY A 68 -2.70 -0.33 -16.10
N ILE A 69 -2.59 -0.76 -14.84
CA ILE A 69 -1.49 -0.37 -13.96
C ILE A 69 -0.27 -1.25 -14.24
N GLU A 70 0.93 -0.71 -14.08
CA GLU A 70 2.17 -1.44 -14.29
C GLU A 70 2.29 -2.64 -13.32
N ASP A 71 2.69 -3.80 -13.86
CA ASP A 71 2.71 -5.07 -13.13
C ASP A 71 3.70 -5.12 -11.95
N HIS A 72 4.68 -4.20 -11.93
CA HIS A 72 5.65 -4.10 -10.85
C HIS A 72 5.07 -3.40 -9.59
N LEU A 73 3.90 -2.77 -9.71
CA LEU A 73 3.21 -2.11 -8.60
C LEU A 73 2.32 -3.09 -7.85
N ARG A 74 2.20 -2.88 -6.54
CA ARG A 74 1.36 -3.67 -5.65
C ARG A 74 0.30 -2.82 -4.99
N LEU A 75 -0.83 -3.41 -4.64
CA LEU A 75 -1.88 -2.73 -3.88
C LEU A 75 -1.61 -2.92 -2.39
N SER A 76 -1.10 -1.89 -1.72
CA SER A 76 -0.80 -1.94 -0.27
C SER A 76 -2.00 -2.35 0.58
N CYS A 77 -3.23 -2.07 0.13
CA CYS A 77 -4.44 -2.51 0.82
C CYS A 77 -4.73 -4.01 0.72
N GLN A 78 -3.99 -4.78 -0.09
CA GLN A 78 -4.10 -6.24 -0.19
C GLN A 78 -2.87 -6.94 0.41
N MET A 79 -1.93 -6.18 0.99
CA MET A 79 -0.68 -6.68 1.56
C MET A 79 -0.70 -6.60 3.08
N ARG A 80 0.01 -7.55 3.73
CA ARG A 80 0.30 -7.54 5.17
C ARG A 80 1.80 -7.56 5.41
N VAL A 81 2.24 -6.83 6.44
CA VAL A 81 3.66 -6.70 6.80
C VAL A 81 4.08 -7.89 7.67
N HIS A 82 4.89 -8.80 7.13
CA HIS A 82 5.42 -9.96 7.86
C HIS A 82 6.93 -9.88 8.09
N LYS A 83 7.63 -9.16 7.22
CA LYS A 83 9.09 -8.98 7.25
C LYS A 83 9.39 -7.53 6.92
N ASP A 84 10.67 -7.18 7.07
CA ASP A 84 11.16 -5.86 6.71
C ASP A 84 10.91 -5.57 5.23
N ILE A 85 10.41 -4.37 4.94
CA ILE A 85 10.03 -3.96 3.59
C ILE A 85 10.31 -2.48 3.38
N VAL A 86 10.72 -2.13 2.17
CA VAL A 86 10.95 -0.76 1.71
C VAL A 86 9.99 -0.48 0.56
N VAL A 87 9.17 0.56 0.70
CA VAL A 87 8.12 0.88 -0.28
C VAL A 87 8.09 2.37 -0.62
N ARG A 88 7.60 2.67 -1.83
CA ARG A 88 7.23 4.03 -2.25
C ARG A 88 5.72 4.10 -2.52
N PRO A 89 4.95 4.88 -1.74
CA PRO A 89 3.59 5.25 -2.09
C PRO A 89 3.56 6.07 -3.38
N VAL A 90 2.78 5.62 -4.37
CA VAL A 90 2.71 6.29 -5.69
C VAL A 90 1.70 7.43 -5.69
N LEU A 91 0.57 7.24 -5.01
CA LEU A 91 -0.51 8.23 -4.93
C LEU A 91 -0.82 8.57 -3.49
N THR A 92 -0.62 9.84 -3.15
CA THR A 92 -0.95 10.42 -1.85
C THR A 92 -1.88 11.62 -2.02
N VAL A 93 -2.49 12.07 -0.93
CA VAL A 93 -3.31 13.29 -0.94
C VAL A 93 -2.51 14.49 -1.47
N GLU A 94 -1.25 14.63 -1.03
CA GLU A 94 -0.37 15.74 -1.37
C GLU A 94 -0.04 15.80 -2.86
N ASN A 95 0.21 14.66 -3.49
CA ASN A 95 0.65 14.62 -4.89
C ASN A 95 -0.51 14.54 -5.91
N SER A 96 -1.71 14.17 -5.46
CA SER A 96 -2.87 13.99 -6.34
C SER A 96 -3.95 15.06 -6.18
N GLY A 97 -3.99 15.74 -5.02
CA GLY A 97 -5.08 16.66 -4.67
C GLY A 97 -6.43 15.97 -4.45
N LEU A 98 -6.46 14.64 -4.32
CA LEU A 98 -7.65 13.84 -4.09
C LEU A 98 -7.83 13.53 -2.61
N ASP A 99 -9.07 13.34 -2.18
CA ASP A 99 -9.37 12.77 -0.87
C ASP A 99 -8.87 11.31 -0.76
N ALA A 100 -8.33 10.95 0.41
CA ALA A 100 -7.80 9.62 0.68
C ALA A 100 -8.86 8.52 0.50
N GLY A 101 -10.11 8.81 0.88
CA GLY A 101 -11.21 7.87 0.91
C GLY A 101 -11.44 7.25 2.29
N PRO A 102 -12.37 6.28 2.38
CA PRO A 102 -12.68 5.64 3.65
C PRO A 102 -11.53 4.72 4.08
N ARG A 103 -11.14 4.82 5.36
CA ARG A 103 -10.10 3.97 5.94
C ARG A 103 -10.42 2.48 5.72
N PRO A 104 -9.47 1.68 5.19
CA PRO A 104 -9.65 0.25 5.02
C PRO A 104 -9.92 -0.48 6.35
N ALA A 105 -10.76 -1.50 6.33
CA ALA A 105 -10.89 -2.42 7.45
C ALA A 105 -9.59 -3.23 7.66
N GLU A 106 -9.33 -3.63 8.90
CA GLU A 106 -8.20 -4.48 9.30
C GLU A 106 -8.19 -5.88 8.65
#